data_AF-A0A9N9NKL1-F1
#
_entry.id   AF-A0A9N9NKL1-F1
#
_cell.length_a   1.000
_cell.length_b   1.000
_cell.length_c   1.000
_cell.angle_alpha   90.00
_cell.angle_beta   90.00
_cell.angle_gamma   90.00
#
_symmetry.space_group_name_H-M   'P 1'
#
loop_
_entity.id
_entity.type
_entity.pdbx_description
1 polymer ?
#
loop_
_entity_poly.entity_id
_entity_poly.type
_entity_poly.pdbx_seq_one_letter_code
_entity_poly.pdbx_strand_id
1 'polypeptide(L)'
;LHGNSLLQKSLGLHGDASLVTFRLIPIDQGSDYKENSDYNKPYYRATINYSYPAKLDDVASTNIKVDDNDSASVIEHVKQMIRKLRPECETTEILLELWKLAPKAIPIDLEKYPFKTYNPTQRRNYRDINPSSVSHWKSSRITLLGDAVHAMNPILGLGTNNAIQDADLLSQALINSSSEDFISSIQGYENEMRKEHPLTC
;
A
#
# COMPACT_ATOMS: atom_id res chain seq x y z
N LEU A 1 5.90 -21.85 14.04
CA LEU A 1 5.70 -20.51 13.43
C LEU A 1 7.00 -19.72 13.52
N HIS A 2 7.83 -19.76 12.48
CA HIS A 2 9.07 -18.97 12.38
C HIS A 2 8.74 -17.59 11.79
N GLY A 3 8.08 -16.75 12.58
CA GLY A 3 7.64 -15.43 12.14
C GLY A 3 8.81 -14.47 11.94
N ASN A 4 9.48 -14.54 10.80
CA ASN A 4 10.54 -13.60 10.40
C ASN A 4 9.98 -12.22 9.99
N SER A 5 8.72 -11.93 10.28
CA SER A 5 8.08 -10.67 9.96
C SER A 5 7.00 -10.29 10.96
N LEU A 6 6.93 -9.01 11.31
CA LEU A 6 5.85 -8.38 12.05
C LEU A 6 5.18 -7.35 11.14
N LEU A 7 3.85 -7.36 11.09
CA LEU A 7 3.05 -6.35 10.42
C LEU A 7 2.10 -5.72 11.43
N GLN A 8 2.19 -4.40 11.60
CA GLN A 8 1.34 -3.63 12.48
C GLN A 8 0.64 -2.54 11.68
N LYS A 9 -0.68 -2.48 11.81
CA LYS A 9 -1.51 -1.42 11.24
C LYS A 9 -2.22 -0.67 12.37
N SER A 10 -2.22 0.66 12.31
CA SER A 10 -3.00 1.51 13.23
C SER A 10 -3.90 2.46 12.45
N LEU A 11 -5.17 2.52 12.85
CA LEU A 11 -6.16 3.44 12.30
C LEU A 11 -6.28 4.65 13.22
N GLY A 12 -6.39 5.85 12.62
CA GLY A 12 -6.60 7.09 13.34
C GLY A 12 -8.06 7.52 13.27
N LEU A 13 -8.48 8.34 14.23
CA LEU A 13 -9.87 8.80 14.32
C LEU A 13 -10.24 9.81 13.21
N HIS A 14 -9.25 10.36 12.52
CA HIS A 14 -9.43 11.36 11.47
C HIS A 14 -9.19 10.79 10.05
N GLY A 15 -9.27 9.47 9.90
CA GLY A 15 -9.17 8.78 8.62
C GLY A 15 -7.74 8.52 8.14
N ASP A 16 -6.73 8.84 8.94
CA ASP A 16 -5.36 8.46 8.66
C ASP A 16 -5.06 7.03 9.12
N ALA A 17 -4.04 6.41 8.53
CA ALA A 17 -3.59 5.08 8.88
C ALA A 17 -2.08 4.95 8.76
N SER A 18 -1.47 4.23 9.70
CA SER A 18 -0.06 3.83 9.65
C SER A 18 0.03 2.33 9.41
N LEU A 19 0.98 1.91 8.58
CA LEU A 19 1.36 0.51 8.38
C LEU A 19 2.87 0.38 8.55
N VAL A 20 3.29 -0.44 9.49
CA VAL A 20 4.70 -0.74 9.76
C VAL A 20 4.92 -2.23 9.61
N THR A 21 5.84 -2.60 8.73
CA THR A 21 6.25 -3.98 8.52
C THR A 21 7.73 -4.12 8.84
N PHE A 22 8.07 -4.99 9.78
CA PHE A 22 9.44 -5.42 10.02
C PHE A 22 9.63 -6.81 9.43
N ARG A 23 10.73 -7.02 8.71
CA ARG A 23 11.12 -8.32 8.20
C ARG A 23 12.58 -8.57 8.55
N LEU A 24 12.84 -9.68 9.22
CA LEU A 24 14.20 -10.20 9.40
C LEU A 24 14.75 -10.58 8.03
N ILE A 25 15.90 -10.02 7.68
CA ILE A 25 16.66 -10.38 6.50
C ILE A 25 17.82 -11.26 6.97
N PRO A 26 17.75 -12.58 6.74
CA PRO A 26 18.94 -13.42 6.90
C PRO A 26 19.96 -12.99 5.85
N ILE A 27 21.18 -12.68 6.26
CA ILE A 27 22.28 -12.46 5.32
C ILE A 27 22.76 -13.84 4.86
N ASP A 28 22.72 -14.08 3.54
CA ASP A 28 23.29 -15.28 2.94
C ASP A 28 24.81 -15.18 2.95
N GLN A 29 25.47 -16.21 3.49
CA GLN A 29 26.92 -16.24 3.72
C GLN A 29 27.67 -16.56 2.41
N GLY A 30 27.64 -15.64 1.44
CA GLY A 30 28.43 -15.72 0.21
C GLY A 30 29.88 -15.29 0.42
N SER A 31 30.81 -15.96 -0.27
CA SER A 31 32.28 -15.89 -0.12
C SER A 31 32.97 -14.55 -0.49
N ASP A 32 32.22 -13.48 -0.76
CA ASP A 32 32.76 -12.24 -1.34
C ASP A 32 32.77 -11.02 -0.38
N TYR A 33 32.50 -11.21 0.91
CA TYR A 33 32.38 -10.08 1.85
C TYR A 33 33.49 -10.08 2.92
N LYS A 34 34.35 -9.04 2.85
CA LYS A 34 35.57 -8.81 3.65
C LYS A 34 35.40 -9.05 5.16
N GLU A 35 36.37 -9.77 5.74
CA GLU A 35 36.56 -10.30 7.12
C GLU A 35 36.28 -9.38 8.34
N ASN A 36 35.71 -8.18 8.19
CA ASN A 36 35.68 -7.15 9.25
C ASN A 36 34.27 -6.68 9.69
N SER A 37 33.20 -7.44 9.41
CA SER A 37 31.85 -7.07 9.87
C SER A 37 31.36 -7.94 11.03
N ASP A 38 30.48 -7.39 11.86
CA ASP A 38 29.96 -8.04 13.07
C ASP A 38 28.92 -9.11 12.69
N TYR A 39 29.40 -10.29 12.29
CA TYR A 39 28.65 -11.36 11.58
C TYR A 39 27.51 -12.03 12.36
N ASN A 40 27.32 -11.69 13.64
CA ASN A 40 26.27 -12.29 14.49
C ASN A 40 25.04 -11.40 14.71
N LYS A 41 24.95 -10.24 14.03
CA LYS A 41 23.82 -9.32 14.23
C LYS A 41 22.67 -9.60 13.26
N PRO A 42 21.42 -9.74 13.75
CA PRO A 42 20.25 -9.83 12.89
C PRO A 42 19.98 -8.48 12.21
N TYR A 43 19.67 -8.50 10.92
CA TYR A 43 19.29 -7.32 10.16
C TYR A 43 17.78 -7.32 9.91
N TYR A 44 17.12 -6.19 10.16
CA TYR A 44 15.71 -6.01 9.89
C TYR A 44 15.51 -4.97 8.79
N ARG A 45 14.61 -5.25 7.86
CA ARG A 45 14.03 -4.25 6.99
C ARG A 45 12.73 -3.76 7.60
N ALA A 46 12.66 -2.46 7.82
CA ALA A 46 11.41 -1.78 8.13
C ALA A 46 10.82 -1.18 6.84
N THR A 47 9.52 -1.36 6.65
CA THR A 47 8.72 -0.64 5.66
C THR A 47 7.66 0.13 6.42
N ILE A 48 7.68 1.45 6.29
CA ILE A 48 6.77 2.35 7.00
C ILE A 48 5.94 3.06 5.94
N ASN A 49 4.62 3.04 6.11
CA ASN A 49 3.69 3.80 5.29
C ASN A 49 2.79 4.61 6.21
N TYR A 50 2.51 5.84 5.81
CA TYR A 50 1.52 6.70 6.42
C TYR A 50 0.58 7.20 5.34
N SER A 51 -0.72 7.13 5.60
CA SER A 51 -1.76 7.49 4.64
C SER A 51 -2.78 8.36 5.35
N TYR A 52 -3.36 9.30 4.61
CA TYR A 52 -4.34 10.24 5.12
C TYR A 52 -5.21 10.76 3.96
N PRO A 53 -6.40 11.31 4.24
CA PRO A 53 -7.27 11.82 3.19
C PRO A 53 -6.67 13.02 2.44
N ALA A 54 -6.64 12.97 1.10
CA ALA A 54 -6.06 14.02 0.24
C ALA A 54 -6.67 15.41 0.47
N LYS A 55 -7.95 15.50 0.86
CA LYS A 55 -8.62 16.77 1.23
C LYS A 55 -7.93 17.53 2.37
N LEU A 56 -7.05 16.87 3.14
CA LEU A 56 -6.28 17.50 4.20
C LEU A 56 -5.07 18.28 3.68
N ASP A 57 -4.70 18.11 2.41
CA ASP A 57 -3.65 18.88 1.74
C ASP A 57 -4.11 20.28 1.34
N ASP A 58 -5.41 20.46 1.09
CA ASP A 58 -6.01 21.71 0.60
C ASP A 58 -6.29 22.74 1.72
N VAL A 59 -6.13 22.35 2.98
CA VAL A 59 -6.49 23.22 4.09
C VAL A 59 -5.40 24.28 4.25
N ALA A 60 -5.78 25.56 4.10
CA ALA A 60 -5.00 26.79 4.32
C ALA A 60 -4.18 26.89 5.65
N SER A 61 -4.20 25.84 6.47
CA SER A 61 -3.37 25.61 7.65
C SER A 61 -1.95 25.11 7.37
N THR A 62 -1.66 24.54 6.19
CA THR A 62 -0.31 24.07 5.85
C THR A 62 0.36 25.06 4.90
N ASN A 63 0.97 26.13 5.45
CA ASN A 63 1.84 27.05 4.70
C ASN A 63 3.13 26.39 4.15
N ILE A 64 3.16 25.05 4.09
CA ILE A 64 4.33 24.25 3.76
C ILE A 64 4.01 23.54 2.46
N LYS A 65 4.64 24.02 1.38
CA LYS A 65 4.69 23.33 0.11
C LYS A 65 5.53 22.06 0.29
N VAL A 66 4.89 20.90 0.21
CA VAL A 66 5.59 19.60 0.22
C VAL A 66 6.22 19.39 -1.16
N ASP A 67 7.50 19.05 -1.18
CA ASP A 67 8.17 18.58 -2.40
C ASP A 67 8.19 17.06 -2.36
N ASP A 68 7.33 16.42 -3.16
CA ASP A 68 7.18 14.97 -3.18
C ASP A 68 8.44 14.25 -3.71
N ASN A 69 9.40 14.98 -4.30
CA ASN A 69 10.69 14.43 -4.73
C ASN A 69 11.81 14.61 -3.70
N ASP A 70 11.57 15.36 -2.62
CA ASP A 70 12.50 15.52 -1.49
C ASP A 70 12.03 14.69 -0.29
N SER A 71 12.76 13.62 0.00
CA SER A 71 12.45 12.75 1.14
C SER A 71 12.46 13.49 2.47
N ALA A 72 13.29 14.52 2.66
CA ALA A 72 13.29 15.32 3.89
C ALA A 72 11.99 16.10 4.06
N SER A 73 11.54 16.78 3.00
CA SER A 73 10.25 17.49 2.93
C SER A 73 9.08 16.56 3.26
N VAL A 74 9.02 15.38 2.63
CA VAL A 74 7.95 14.39 2.86
C VAL A 74 7.97 13.86 4.30
N ILE A 75 9.13 13.51 4.84
CA ILE A 75 9.25 12.98 6.22
C ILE A 75 8.76 14.02 7.24
N GLU A 76 9.14 15.28 7.09
CA GLU A 76 8.69 16.32 8.01
C GLU A 76 7.18 16.57 7.89
N HIS A 77 6.65 16.57 6.67
CA HIS A 77 5.21 16.68 6.45
C HIS A 77 4.45 15.53 7.11
N VAL A 78 4.90 14.28 6.97
CA VAL A 78 4.28 13.12 7.62
C VAL A 78 4.28 13.27 9.14
N LYS A 79 5.40 13.70 9.75
CA LYS A 79 5.47 13.93 11.19
C LYS A 79 4.50 15.02 11.65
N GLN A 80 4.33 16.08 10.87
CA GLN A 80 3.34 17.12 11.13
C GLN A 80 1.91 16.57 11.06
N MET A 81 1.61 15.75 10.06
CA MET A 81 0.31 15.11 9.91
C MET A 81 0.01 14.14 11.05
N ILE A 82 0.99 13.35 11.50
CA ILE A 82 0.86 12.49 12.68
C ILE A 82 0.50 13.31 13.92
N ARG A 83 1.23 14.40 14.20
CA ARG A 83 0.94 15.29 15.35
C ARG A 83 -0.44 15.95 15.25
N LYS A 84 -0.87 16.29 14.02
CA LYS A 84 -2.16 16.94 13.77
C LYS A 84 -3.34 15.98 13.93
N LEU A 85 -3.18 14.72 13.51
CA LEU A 85 -4.27 13.74 13.39
C LEU A 85 -4.28 12.68 14.49
N ARG A 86 -3.23 12.56 15.30
CA ARG A 86 -3.16 11.58 16.40
C ARG A 86 -3.12 12.29 17.75
N PRO A 87 -3.79 11.72 18.78
CA PRO A 87 -3.65 12.23 20.13
C PRO A 87 -2.22 12.07 20.65
N GLU A 88 -1.81 12.90 21.59
CA GLU A 88 -0.53 12.74 22.29
C GLU A 88 -0.58 11.48 23.17
N CYS A 89 0.14 10.45 22.76
CA CYS A 89 0.25 9.19 23.48
C CYS A 89 1.52 8.43 23.06
N GLU A 90 1.84 7.36 23.77
CA GLU A 90 3.01 6.52 23.50
C GLU A 90 3.06 6.01 22.06
N THR A 91 1.91 5.61 21.49
CA THR A 91 1.86 5.13 20.09
C THR A 91 2.23 6.23 19.11
N THR A 92 1.80 7.47 19.33
CA THR A 92 2.15 8.62 18.49
C THR A 92 3.64 8.92 18.56
N GLU A 93 4.22 8.88 19.76
CA GLU A 93 5.67 9.06 19.94
C GLU A 93 6.47 7.97 19.22
N ILE A 94 6.05 6.70 19.33
CA ILE A 94 6.68 5.58 18.60
C ILE A 94 6.63 5.82 17.09
N LEU A 95 5.49 6.23 16.53
CA LEU A 95 5.39 6.54 15.11
C LEU A 95 6.35 7.65 14.69
N LEU A 96 6.45 8.72 15.50
CA LEU A 96 7.38 9.82 15.24
C LEU A 96 8.86 9.35 15.31
N GLU A 97 9.22 8.51 16.28
CA GLU A 97 10.56 7.92 16.37
C GLU A 97 10.88 7.03 15.17
N LEU A 98 9.94 6.19 14.73
CA LEU A 98 10.12 5.37 13.53
C LEU A 98 10.38 6.23 12.29
N TRP A 99 9.65 7.33 12.12
CA TRP A 99 9.88 8.27 11.01
C TRP A 99 11.20 9.03 11.11
N LYS A 100 11.80 9.19 12.30
CA LYS A 100 13.16 9.75 12.44
C LYS A 100 14.24 8.84 11.87
N LEU A 101 13.98 7.53 11.81
CA LEU A 101 14.91 6.54 11.24
C LEU A 101 14.91 6.54 9.70
N ALA A 102 13.89 7.12 9.06
CA ALA A 102 13.79 7.16 7.61
C ALA A 102 14.93 8.00 7.00
N PRO A 103 15.66 7.50 5.99
CA PRO A 103 16.71 8.27 5.34
C PRO A 103 16.15 9.50 4.62
N LYS A 104 16.75 10.66 4.88
CA LYS A 104 16.35 11.93 4.27
C LYS A 104 16.89 12.14 2.85
N ALA A 105 17.85 11.32 2.44
CA ALA A 105 18.46 11.33 1.12
C ALA A 105 18.87 9.90 0.75
N ILE A 106 19.18 9.69 -0.53
CA ILE A 106 19.70 8.41 -1.01
C ILE A 106 21.06 8.15 -0.33
N PRO A 107 21.24 7.01 0.37
CA PRO A 107 22.51 6.66 0.96
C PRO A 107 23.61 6.55 -0.11
N ILE A 108 24.72 7.27 0.08
CA ILE A 108 25.85 7.30 -0.88
C ILE A 108 26.71 6.03 -0.76
N ASP A 109 26.78 5.44 0.44
CA ASP A 109 27.59 4.26 0.74
C ASP A 109 26.81 2.96 0.50
N LEU A 110 26.85 2.48 -0.74
CA LEU A 110 26.21 1.24 -1.16
C LEU A 110 26.92 -0.02 -0.62
N GLU A 111 28.16 0.08 -0.12
CA GLU A 111 28.88 -1.05 0.50
C GLU A 111 28.39 -1.30 1.92
N LYS A 112 28.10 -0.23 2.68
CA LYS A 112 27.56 -0.32 4.05
C LYS A 112 26.09 -0.70 4.11
N TYR A 113 25.32 -0.35 3.08
CA TYR A 113 23.91 -0.73 2.96
C TYR A 113 23.78 -1.78 1.86
N PRO A 114 23.91 -3.09 2.16
CA PRO A 114 23.90 -4.16 1.17
C PRO A 114 22.57 -4.28 0.39
N PHE A 115 21.58 -3.45 0.72
CA PHE A 115 20.31 -3.36 0.03
C PHE A 115 20.36 -2.25 -1.02
N LYS A 116 20.66 -2.62 -2.27
CA LYS A 116 20.54 -1.77 -3.48
C LYS A 116 19.13 -1.27 -3.78
N THR A 117 18.17 -1.47 -2.87
CA THR A 117 16.72 -1.27 -3.08
C THR A 117 16.15 -0.27 -2.06
N TYR A 118 16.88 0.81 -1.79
CA TYR A 118 16.31 1.96 -1.12
C TYR A 118 15.45 2.73 -2.12
N ASN A 119 14.14 2.79 -1.86
CA ASN A 119 13.25 3.70 -2.55
C ASN A 119 13.18 4.99 -1.72
N PRO A 120 13.54 6.16 -2.30
CA PRO A 120 13.36 7.44 -1.63
C PRO A 120 11.94 7.57 -1.07
N THR A 121 11.83 8.12 0.12
CA THR A 121 10.52 8.45 0.70
C THR A 121 9.85 9.48 -0.19
N GLN A 122 8.65 9.17 -0.66
CA GLN A 122 7.84 10.01 -1.53
C GLN A 122 6.38 9.89 -1.11
N ARG A 123 5.60 10.92 -1.40
CA ARG A 123 4.15 10.86 -1.27
C ARG A 123 3.53 10.58 -2.64
N ARG A 124 2.47 9.78 -2.65
CA ARG A 124 1.72 9.42 -3.86
C ARG A 124 0.24 9.58 -3.57
N ASN A 125 -0.47 10.21 -4.51
CA ASN A 125 -1.92 10.24 -4.46
C ASN A 125 -2.47 8.87 -4.86
N TYR A 126 -3.22 8.27 -3.95
CA TYR A 126 -4.02 7.09 -4.26
C TYR A 126 -5.37 7.54 -4.80
N ARG A 127 -5.84 6.87 -5.85
CA ARG A 127 -7.15 7.10 -6.42
C ARG A 127 -7.98 5.84 -6.26
N ASP A 128 -9.09 5.97 -5.57
CA ASP A 128 -10.13 4.96 -5.55
C ASP A 128 -10.96 5.08 -6.82
N ILE A 129 -10.97 4.03 -7.62
CA ILE A 129 -11.82 3.89 -8.80
C ILE A 129 -13.02 3.07 -8.38
N ASN A 130 -14.17 3.73 -8.32
CA ASN A 130 -15.44 3.05 -8.12
C ASN A 130 -15.81 2.32 -9.43
N PRO A 131 -16.04 0.99 -9.42
CA PRO A 131 -16.39 0.26 -10.63
C PRO A 131 -17.69 0.76 -11.28
N SER A 132 -18.62 1.31 -10.48
CA SER A 132 -19.86 1.92 -11.00
C SER A 132 -19.60 3.20 -11.80
N SER A 133 -18.46 3.88 -11.56
CA SER A 133 -18.04 5.09 -12.26
C SER A 133 -17.32 4.84 -13.59
N VAL A 134 -16.85 3.62 -13.84
CA VAL A 134 -16.24 3.23 -15.11
C VAL A 134 -17.35 3.14 -16.17
N SER A 135 -17.19 3.72 -17.35
CA SER A 135 -18.21 3.58 -18.42
C SER A 135 -18.45 2.11 -18.77
N HIS A 136 -19.68 1.74 -19.13
CA HIS A 136 -19.95 0.41 -19.66
C HIS A 136 -19.14 0.18 -20.94
N TRP A 137 -18.58 -1.03 -21.08
CA TRP A 137 -17.96 -1.49 -22.32
C TRP A 137 -18.83 -2.55 -22.98
N LYS A 138 -18.57 -2.78 -24.27
CA LYS A 138 -19.25 -3.85 -25.01
C LYS A 138 -18.70 -5.19 -24.54
N SER A 139 -19.56 -6.04 -23.98
CA SER A 139 -19.20 -7.39 -23.55
C SER A 139 -18.66 -8.21 -24.73
N SER A 140 -17.61 -8.99 -24.47
CA SER A 140 -16.89 -9.77 -25.48
C SER A 140 -16.20 -10.99 -24.83
N ARG A 141 -15.28 -11.66 -25.53
CA ARG A 141 -14.39 -12.67 -24.95
C ARG A 141 -13.32 -12.09 -24.00
N ILE A 142 -13.28 -10.77 -23.87
CA ILE A 142 -12.35 -10.02 -23.02
C ILE A 142 -13.18 -9.24 -22.00
N THR A 143 -12.82 -9.38 -20.73
CA THR A 143 -13.42 -8.65 -19.61
C THR A 143 -12.36 -8.20 -18.62
N LEU A 144 -12.73 -7.36 -17.65
CA LEU A 144 -11.84 -6.79 -16.64
C LEU A 144 -12.13 -7.36 -15.25
N LEU A 145 -11.11 -7.42 -14.39
CA LEU A 145 -11.22 -7.82 -12.98
C LEU A 145 -10.11 -7.15 -12.15
N GLY A 146 -10.32 -7.07 -10.84
CA GLY A 146 -9.34 -6.49 -9.91
C GLY A 146 -9.05 -5.02 -10.20
N ASP A 147 -7.78 -4.63 -10.00
CA ASP A 147 -7.32 -3.25 -10.19
C ASP A 147 -7.55 -2.70 -11.60
N ALA A 148 -7.78 -3.56 -12.61
CA ALA A 148 -8.10 -3.12 -13.97
C ALA A 148 -9.47 -2.43 -14.06
N VAL A 149 -10.38 -2.64 -13.10
CA VAL A 149 -11.74 -2.07 -13.10
C VAL A 149 -12.11 -1.36 -11.80
N HIS A 150 -11.55 -1.76 -10.66
CA HIS A 150 -11.79 -1.11 -9.37
C HIS A 150 -10.51 -0.94 -8.57
N ALA A 151 -9.51 -0.23 -9.11
CA ALA A 151 -8.31 0.13 -8.35
C ALA A 151 -8.68 0.82 -7.03
N MET A 152 -8.24 0.25 -5.90
CA MET A 152 -8.57 0.75 -4.58
C MET A 152 -7.33 1.16 -3.80
N ASN A 153 -7.55 1.95 -2.76
CA ASN A 153 -6.59 2.24 -1.73
C ASN A 153 -6.15 0.92 -1.07
N PRO A 154 -4.83 0.66 -0.97
CA PRO A 154 -4.33 -0.59 -0.37
C PRO A 154 -4.66 -0.72 1.13
N ILE A 155 -5.22 0.33 1.75
CA ILE A 155 -5.69 0.31 3.13
C ILE A 155 -6.79 -0.77 3.28
N LEU A 156 -6.52 -1.74 4.18
CA LEU A 156 -7.41 -2.86 4.59
C LEU A 156 -7.37 -4.10 3.68
N GLY A 157 -6.58 -4.11 2.61
CA GLY A 157 -6.49 -5.29 1.73
C GLY A 157 -7.76 -5.56 0.92
N LEU A 158 -8.62 -4.55 0.78
CA LEU A 158 -9.90 -4.66 0.07
C LEU A 158 -9.72 -5.00 -1.41
N GLY A 159 -8.71 -4.42 -2.07
CA GLY A 159 -8.44 -4.71 -3.49
C GLY A 159 -8.18 -6.19 -3.77
N THR A 160 -7.42 -6.87 -2.90
CA THR A 160 -7.18 -8.32 -3.02
C THR A 160 -8.45 -9.13 -2.82
N ASN A 161 -9.26 -8.78 -1.82
CA ASN A 161 -10.53 -9.47 -1.57
C ASN A 161 -11.49 -9.33 -2.76
N ASN A 162 -11.59 -8.12 -3.32
CA ASN A 162 -12.43 -7.86 -4.49
C ASN A 162 -11.92 -8.61 -5.73
N ALA A 163 -10.60 -8.61 -5.98
CA ALA A 163 -10.04 -9.36 -7.10
C ALA A 163 -10.30 -10.88 -6.99
N ILE A 164 -10.29 -11.44 -5.77
CA ILE A 164 -10.65 -12.84 -5.53
C ILE A 164 -12.14 -13.08 -5.77
N GLN A 165 -13.02 -12.18 -5.30
CA GLN A 165 -14.46 -12.26 -5.54
C GLN A 165 -14.77 -12.18 -7.03
N ASP A 166 -14.13 -11.26 -7.77
CA ASP A 166 -14.28 -11.16 -9.22
C ASP A 166 -13.89 -12.47 -9.91
N ALA A 167 -12.77 -13.07 -9.49
CA ALA A 167 -12.30 -14.33 -10.06
C ALA A 167 -13.29 -15.47 -9.81
N ASP A 168 -13.89 -15.55 -8.62
CA ASP A 168 -14.93 -16.53 -8.31
C ASP A 168 -16.21 -16.27 -9.14
N LEU A 169 -16.72 -15.03 -9.15
CA LEU A 169 -17.90 -14.64 -9.92
C LEU A 169 -17.74 -14.93 -11.42
N LEU A 170 -16.60 -14.57 -12.00
CA LEU A 170 -16.29 -14.88 -13.40
C LEU A 170 -16.19 -16.39 -13.64
N SER A 171 -15.56 -17.14 -12.73
CA SER A 171 -15.47 -18.60 -12.86
C SER A 171 -16.86 -19.25 -12.84
N GLN A 172 -17.74 -18.82 -11.94
CA GLN A 172 -19.11 -19.32 -11.86
C GLN A 172 -19.91 -18.96 -13.13
N ALA A 173 -19.77 -17.74 -13.63
CA ALA A 173 -20.42 -17.33 -14.87
C ALA A 173 -20.00 -18.20 -16.06
N LEU A 174 -18.70 -18.53 -16.15
CA LEU A 174 -18.16 -19.35 -17.24
C LEU A 174 -18.52 -20.83 -17.13
N ILE A 175 -18.47 -21.42 -15.93
CA ILE A 175 -18.84 -22.84 -15.71
C ILE A 175 -20.30 -23.09 -16.09
N ASN A 176 -21.18 -22.13 -15.81
CA ASN A 176 -22.61 -22.23 -16.11
C ASN A 176 -22.96 -21.80 -17.55
N SER A 177 -21.97 -21.43 -18.37
CA SER A 177 -22.19 -20.95 -19.74
C SER A 177 -22.17 -22.09 -20.77
N SER A 178 -23.01 -21.96 -21.80
CA SER A 178 -22.92 -22.77 -23.02
C SER A 178 -21.95 -22.11 -24.02
N SER A 179 -21.50 -22.85 -25.03
CA SER A 179 -20.67 -22.29 -26.11
C SER A 179 -21.36 -21.17 -26.90
N GLU A 180 -22.69 -21.13 -26.90
CA GLU A 180 -23.51 -20.14 -27.60
C GLU A 180 -23.78 -18.90 -26.73
N ASP A 181 -23.77 -19.06 -25.39
CA ASP A 181 -24.19 -18.01 -24.45
C ASP A 181 -23.05 -17.33 -23.68
N PHE A 182 -21.79 -17.70 -23.93
CA PHE A 182 -20.66 -17.23 -23.13
C PHE A 182 -20.55 -15.68 -23.06
N ILE A 183 -20.94 -14.94 -24.10
CA ILE A 183 -20.94 -13.46 -24.07
C ILE A 183 -21.98 -12.95 -23.06
N SER A 184 -23.16 -13.55 -23.03
CA SER A 184 -24.23 -13.21 -22.09
C SER A 184 -23.82 -13.53 -20.65
N SER A 185 -23.12 -14.65 -20.44
CA SER A 185 -22.56 -14.99 -19.13
C SER A 185 -21.50 -13.99 -18.65
N ILE A 186 -20.59 -13.58 -19.54
CA ILE A 186 -19.60 -12.53 -19.23
C ILE A 186 -20.30 -11.20 -18.91
N GLN A 187 -21.33 -10.83 -19.68
CA GLN A 187 -22.13 -9.64 -19.40
C GLN A 187 -22.82 -9.71 -18.02
N GLY A 188 -23.32 -10.89 -17.64
CA GLY A 188 -23.86 -11.12 -16.30
C GLY A 188 -22.83 -10.86 -15.20
N TYR A 189 -21.63 -11.42 -15.34
CA TYR A 189 -20.50 -11.12 -14.45
C TYR A 189 -20.18 -9.63 -14.40
N GLU A 190 -20.06 -8.96 -15.56
CA GLU A 190 -19.73 -7.53 -15.64
C GLU A 190 -20.76 -6.67 -14.91
N ASN A 191 -22.03 -7.03 -14.99
CA ASN A 191 -23.10 -6.34 -14.27
C ASN A 191 -23.01 -6.55 -12.76
N GLU A 192 -22.74 -7.78 -12.28
CA GLU A 192 -22.60 -8.05 -10.85
C GLU A 192 -21.36 -7.39 -10.25
N MET A 193 -20.20 -7.50 -10.89
CA MET A 193 -18.94 -6.89 -10.41
C MET A 193 -19.06 -5.36 -10.30
N ARG A 194 -19.83 -4.72 -11.21
CA ARG A 194 -20.06 -3.27 -11.19
C ARG A 194 -21.04 -2.79 -10.13
N LYS A 195 -21.81 -3.69 -9.50
CA LYS A 195 -22.65 -3.30 -8.36
C LYS A 195 -21.74 -2.89 -7.23
N GLU A 196 -22.05 -1.77 -6.60
CA GLU A 196 -21.40 -1.43 -5.34
C GLU A 196 -21.76 -2.50 -4.33
N HIS A 197 -20.77 -3.32 -3.97
CA HIS A 197 -20.84 -4.06 -2.72
C HIS A 197 -20.67 -3.00 -1.63
N PRO A 198 -21.71 -2.69 -0.82
CA PRO A 198 -21.53 -1.82 0.32
C PRO A 198 -20.39 -2.44 1.12
N LEU A 199 -19.28 -1.70 1.23
CA LEU A 199 -18.16 -2.10 2.05
C LEU A 199 -18.74 -2.45 3.42
N THR A 200 -18.84 -3.73 3.73
CA THR A 200 -19.26 -4.20 5.05
C THR A 200 -18.09 -3.93 5.98
N CYS A 201 -18.08 -2.71 6.52
CA CYS A 201 -17.28 -2.26 7.64
C CYS A 201 -18.17 -1.33 8.48
#